data_AF-A0A7S4K8B2-F1
#
_entry.id   AF-A0A7S4K8B2-F1
#
_cell.length_a   1.000
_cell.length_b   1.000
_cell.length_c   1.000
_cell.angle_alpha   90.00
_cell.angle_beta   90.00
_cell.angle_gamma   90.00
#
_symmetry.space_group_name_H-M   'P 1'
#
loop_
_entity.id
_entity.type
_entity.pdbx_description
1 polymer ?
#
loop_
_entity_poly.entity_id
_entity_poly.type
_entity_poly.pdbx_seq_one_letter_code
_entity_poly.pdbx_strand_id
1 'polypeptide(L)'
;MWWKLWYHLVDADESFFSLKQGKVVIVLNGRMAGKKGIIVKTFDDGTDGRKYGHAIVAGIDRAPLKVKKSMSEKKVQKRSRVKPFLKLVNFNHLMPTRSV
;
A
#
# COMPACT_ATOMS: atom_id res chain seq x y z
N MET A 1 -28.05 -24.47 -5.60
CA MET A 1 -26.58 -24.46 -5.73
C MET A 1 -26.12 -23.39 -6.74
N TRP A 2 -26.57 -22.15 -6.56
CA TRP A 2 -26.21 -21.00 -7.40
C TRP A 2 -25.84 -19.80 -6.51
N TRP A 3 -26.45 -19.74 -5.33
CA TRP A 3 -26.14 -18.75 -4.30
C TRP A 3 -24.71 -18.82 -3.75
N LYS A 4 -24.07 -19.99 -3.73
CA LYS A 4 -22.65 -20.16 -3.33
C LYS A 4 -21.67 -19.56 -4.36
N LEU A 5 -22.01 -19.66 -5.65
CA LEU A 5 -21.24 -19.04 -6.74
C LEU A 5 -21.47 -17.53 -6.79
N TRP A 6 -22.69 -17.09 -6.48
CA TRP A 6 -23.02 -15.67 -6.35
C TRP A 6 -22.29 -15.03 -5.16
N TYR A 7 -22.18 -15.72 -4.01
CA TYR A 7 -21.39 -15.25 -2.85
C TYR A 7 -19.93 -14.96 -3.20
N HIS A 8 -19.27 -15.88 -3.92
CA HIS A 8 -17.88 -15.69 -4.35
C HIS A 8 -17.70 -14.59 -5.42
N LEU A 9 -18.75 -14.24 -6.16
CA LEU A 9 -18.75 -13.17 -7.15
C LEU A 9 -19.09 -11.79 -6.53
N VAL A 10 -19.87 -11.77 -5.45
CA VAL A 10 -20.26 -10.55 -4.72
C VAL A 10 -19.13 -10.00 -3.83
N ASP A 11 -18.18 -10.83 -3.41
CA ASP A 11 -16.98 -10.37 -2.67
C ASP A 11 -15.99 -9.53 -3.52
N ALA A 12 -16.15 -9.52 -4.84
CA ALA A 12 -15.30 -8.79 -5.78
C ALA A 12 -15.65 -7.29 -5.89
N ASP A 13 -16.79 -6.85 -5.34
CA ASP A 13 -17.27 -5.45 -5.41
C ASP A 13 -17.46 -4.80 -4.02
N GLU A 14 -16.65 -5.19 -3.05
CA GLU A 14 -16.74 -4.62 -1.70
C GLU A 14 -15.65 -3.57 -1.41
N SER A 15 -16.03 -2.35 -1.81
CA SER A 15 -15.89 -1.06 -1.12
C SER A 15 -14.64 -0.20 -1.35
N PHE A 16 -14.94 1.06 -1.71
CA PHE A 16 -14.05 2.23 -1.70
C PHE A 16 -13.34 2.47 -0.35
N PHE A 17 -13.77 1.82 0.73
CA PHE A 17 -13.33 2.08 2.09
C PHE A 17 -12.67 0.86 2.78
N SER A 18 -12.65 -0.33 2.15
CA SER A 18 -12.11 -1.53 2.81
C SER A 18 -10.60 -1.68 2.62
N LEU A 19 -9.91 -1.92 3.74
CA LEU A 19 -8.47 -2.13 3.84
C LEU A 19 -8.11 -3.56 3.44
N LYS A 20 -8.26 -3.91 2.15
CA LYS A 20 -7.90 -5.23 1.61
C LYS A 20 -6.46 -5.28 1.10
N GLN A 21 -5.94 -6.49 0.89
CA GLN A 21 -4.67 -6.69 0.19
C GLN A 21 -4.72 -6.07 -1.22
N GLY A 22 -3.60 -5.48 -1.65
CA GLY A 22 -3.47 -4.80 -2.93
C GLY A 22 -3.89 -3.33 -2.90
N LYS A 23 -4.54 -2.86 -1.83
CA LYS A 23 -5.00 -1.47 -1.71
C LYS A 23 -3.86 -0.47 -1.57
N VAL A 24 -3.95 0.64 -2.31
CA VAL A 24 -3.04 1.78 -2.15
C VAL A 24 -3.45 2.63 -0.94
N VAL A 25 -2.51 2.85 -0.05
CA VAL A 25 -2.67 3.61 1.20
C VAL A 25 -1.60 4.69 1.35
N ILE A 26 -1.91 5.72 2.12
CA ILE A 26 -0.94 6.71 2.59
C ILE A 26 -0.68 6.48 4.07
N VAL A 27 0.58 6.41 4.45
CA VAL A 27 0.97 6.28 5.86
C VAL A 27 0.81 7.63 6.54
N LEU A 28 0.09 7.69 7.65
CA LEU A 28 -0.20 8.94 8.38
C LEU A 28 0.85 9.28 9.43
N ASN A 29 1.50 8.28 10.04
CA ASN A 29 2.38 8.52 11.20
C ASN A 29 3.71 7.73 11.13
N GLY A 30 4.70 8.24 11.86
CA GLY A 30 6.05 7.71 11.99
C GLY A 30 6.98 8.13 10.85
N ARG A 31 8.17 7.52 10.79
CA ARG A 31 9.23 7.87 9.80
C ARG A 31 8.79 7.85 8.33
N MET A 32 7.76 7.05 8.00
CA MET A 32 7.25 6.91 6.63
C MET A 32 5.97 7.70 6.39
N ALA A 33 5.62 8.65 7.27
CA ALA A 33 4.44 9.50 7.10
C ALA A 33 4.46 10.26 5.78
N GLY A 34 3.28 10.42 5.16
CA GLY A 34 3.09 11.05 3.85
C GLY A 34 3.57 10.22 2.65
N LYS A 35 4.15 9.03 2.88
CA LYS A 35 4.57 8.13 1.79
C LYS A 35 3.41 7.26 1.34
N LYS A 36 3.34 7.03 0.03
CA LYS A 36 2.41 6.10 -0.60
C LYS A 36 2.95 4.67 -0.48
N GLY A 37 2.05 3.73 -0.24
CA GLY A 37 2.36 2.30 -0.21
C GLY A 37 1.15 1.45 -0.56
N ILE A 38 1.37 0.15 -0.64
CA ILE A 38 0.40 -0.87 -0.98
C ILE A 38 0.34 -1.85 0.20
N ILE A 39 -0.87 -2.23 0.58
CA ILE A 39 -1.09 -3.29 1.56
C ILE A 39 -0.71 -4.63 0.93
N VAL A 40 0.35 -5.26 1.43
CA VAL A 40 0.82 -6.58 0.97
C VAL A 40 0.07 -7.71 1.67
N LYS A 41 -0.22 -7.54 2.96
CA LYS A 41 -0.94 -8.52 3.76
C LYS A 41 -1.63 -7.83 4.92
N THR A 42 -2.86 -8.21 5.20
CA THR A 42 -3.66 -7.76 6.34
C THR A 42 -3.66 -8.81 7.43
N PHE A 43 -3.76 -8.35 8.68
CA PHE A 43 -3.97 -9.16 9.87
C PHE A 43 -5.07 -8.48 10.67
N ASP A 44 -6.31 -8.87 10.43
CA ASP A 44 -7.48 -8.20 11.01
C ASP A 44 -7.67 -8.58 12.48
N ASP A 45 -7.45 -9.85 12.82
CA ASP A 45 -7.56 -10.39 14.18
C ASP A 45 -6.29 -10.18 15.03
N GLY A 46 -5.25 -9.57 14.45
CA GLY A 46 -3.94 -9.44 15.07
C GLY A 46 -3.11 -10.73 15.06
N THR A 47 -1.91 -10.64 15.64
CA THR A 47 -0.93 -11.74 15.75
C THR A 47 -0.47 -11.83 17.20
N ASP A 48 0.11 -12.95 17.65
CA ASP A 48 0.59 -13.10 19.04
C ASP A 48 1.51 -11.97 19.52
N GLY A 49 2.32 -11.39 18.63
CA GLY A 49 3.16 -10.23 18.95
C GLY A 49 2.42 -8.88 19.00
N ARG A 50 1.25 -8.76 18.37
CA ARG A 50 0.45 -7.53 18.27
C ARG A 50 -1.04 -7.87 18.19
N LYS A 51 -1.76 -7.65 19.29
CA LYS A 51 -3.20 -7.95 19.43
C LYS A 51 -4.14 -7.00 18.65
N TYR A 52 -3.62 -6.05 17.88
CA TYR A 52 -4.42 -5.09 17.13
C TYR A 52 -4.34 -5.36 15.63
N GLY A 53 -5.38 -4.94 14.90
CA GLY A 53 -5.43 -4.99 13.45
C GLY A 53 -4.27 -4.22 12.81
N HIS A 54 -3.50 -4.89 11.97
CA HIS A 54 -2.34 -4.29 11.31
C HIS A 54 -2.09 -4.87 9.94
N ALA A 55 -1.33 -4.14 9.13
CA ALA A 55 -0.95 -4.53 7.79
C ALA A 55 0.56 -4.45 7.57
N ILE A 56 1.05 -5.31 6.68
CA ILE A 56 2.35 -5.12 6.04
C ILE A 56 2.13 -4.19 4.86
N VAL A 57 2.83 -3.06 4.87
CA VAL A 57 2.81 -2.07 3.79
C VAL A 57 4.16 -2.06 3.09
N ALA A 58 4.14 -2.23 1.78
CA ALA A 58 5.28 -1.97 0.91
C ALA A 58 5.08 -0.62 0.24
N GLY A 59 6.01 0.31 0.42
CA GLY A 59 5.86 1.67 -0.09
C GLY A 59 7.14 2.27 -0.65
N ILE A 60 7.03 3.51 -1.12
CA ILE A 60 8.13 4.23 -1.74
C ILE A 60 8.65 5.30 -0.78
N ASP A 61 9.87 5.12 -0.28
CA ASP A 61 10.54 6.09 0.62
C ASP A 61 11.03 7.28 -0.20
N ARG A 62 11.79 7.00 -1.26
CA ARG A 62 12.24 8.02 -2.22
C ARG A 62 11.59 7.76 -3.57
N ALA A 63 10.70 8.68 -3.94
CA ALA A 63 10.08 8.71 -5.26
C ALA A 63 11.12 9.04 -6.34
N PRO A 64 10.94 8.55 -7.58
CA PRO A 64 11.78 8.94 -8.68
C PRO A 64 11.65 10.45 -8.94
N LEU A 65 12.76 11.09 -9.29
CA LEU A 65 12.79 12.51 -9.61
C LEU A 65 12.40 12.74 -11.07
N LYS A 66 11.74 13.86 -11.36
CA LYS A 66 11.35 14.24 -12.73
C LYS A 66 12.57 14.22 -13.68
N VAL A 67 12.41 13.53 -14.80
CA VAL A 67 13.39 13.44 -15.89
C VAL A 67 12.97 14.38 -17.02
N LYS A 68 13.94 15.02 -17.68
CA LYS A 68 13.75 15.87 -18.87
C LYS A 68 14.51 15.26 -20.05
N LYS A 69 14.04 15.49 -21.28
CA LYS A 69 14.63 14.94 -22.52
C LYS A 69 16.10 15.33 -22.73
N SER A 70 16.53 16.49 -22.21
CA SER A 70 17.91 16.98 -22.36
C SER A 70 18.94 16.39 -21.38
N MET A 71 18.52 15.49 -20.49
CA MET A 71 19.43 14.91 -19.49
C MET A 71 20.27 13.77 -20.09
N SER A 72 21.53 13.66 -19.66
CA SER A 72 22.38 12.52 -19.98
C SER A 72 21.87 11.23 -19.32
N GLU A 73 22.10 10.09 -19.96
CA GLU A 73 21.63 8.78 -19.52
C GLU A 73 22.06 8.43 -18.09
N LYS A 74 23.31 8.74 -17.72
CA LYS A 74 23.82 8.57 -16.35
C LYS A 74 22.99 9.34 -15.30
N LYS A 75 22.52 10.54 -15.65
CA LYS A 75 21.68 11.38 -14.78
C LYS A 75 20.24 10.85 -14.73
N VAL A 76 19.73 10.33 -15.85
CA VAL A 76 18.41 9.67 -15.92
C VAL A 76 18.38 8.45 -15.01
N GLN A 77 19.40 7.59 -15.08
CA GLN A 77 19.48 6.37 -14.27
C GLN A 77 19.52 6.70 -12.76
N LYS A 78 20.33 7.69 -12.35
CA LYS A 78 20.40 8.14 -10.96
C LYS A 78 19.07 8.73 -10.45
N ARG A 79 18.33 9.45 -11.28
CA ARG A 79 17.02 10.06 -10.93
C ARG A 79 15.88 9.05 -10.89
N SER A 80 15.98 7.97 -11.66
CA SER A 80 14.96 6.93 -11.75
C SER A 80 15.04 5.89 -10.63
N ARG A 81 16.12 5.86 -9.85
CA ARG A 81 16.29 4.91 -8.74
C ARG A 81 15.27 5.19 -7.62
N VAL A 82 14.40 4.22 -7.40
CA VAL A 82 13.42 4.23 -6.31
C VAL A 82 14.02 3.55 -5.08
N LYS A 83 13.76 4.09 -3.88
CA LYS A 83 14.07 3.41 -2.62
C LYS A 83 12.77 2.88 -2.01
N PRO A 84 12.50 1.56 -2.07
CA PRO A 84 11.32 0.98 -1.43
C PRO A 84 11.52 0.86 0.09
N PHE A 85 10.42 0.69 0.82
CA PHE A 85 10.42 0.28 2.22
C PHE A 85 9.34 -0.77 2.46
N LEU A 86 9.55 -1.59 3.48
CA LEU A 86 8.55 -2.51 4.02
C LEU A 86 8.34 -2.16 5.49
N LYS A 87 7.10 -2.04 5.92
CA LYS A 87 6.79 -1.71 7.31
C LYS A 87 5.48 -2.36 7.78
N LEU A 88 5.48 -2.84 9.02
CA LEU A 88 4.27 -3.23 9.74
C LEU A 88 3.64 -1.97 10.33
N VAL A 89 2.38 -1.71 9.99
CA VAL A 89 1.65 -0.49 10.35
C VAL A 89 0.26 -0.86 10.86
N ASN A 90 -0.15 -0.26 11.97
CA ASN A 90 -1.52 -0.37 12.48
C ASN A 90 -2.49 0.37 11.54
N PHE A 91 -3.70 -0.18 11.34
CA PHE A 91 -4.71 0.40 10.45
C PHE A 91 -5.07 1.86 10.74
N ASN A 92 -5.07 2.28 12.01
CA ASN A 92 -5.35 3.67 12.41
C ASN A 92 -4.34 4.67 11.82
N HIS A 93 -3.17 4.21 11.42
CA HIS A 93 -2.10 5.03 10.86
C HIS A 93 -2.03 4.94 9.34
N LEU A 94 -3.07 4.40 8.71
CA LEU A 94 -3.21 4.31 7.26
C LEU A 94 -4.43 5.11 6.83
N MET A 95 -4.25 5.93 5.80
CA MET A 95 -5.35 6.55 5.08
C MET A 95 -5.60 5.74 3.81
N PRO A 96 -6.77 5.09 3.66
CA PRO A 96 -7.14 4.43 2.42
C PRO A 96 -7.28 5.48 1.32
N THR A 97 -6.85 5.13 0.11
CA THR A 97 -7.04 5.99 -1.07
C THR A 97 -7.98 5.31 -2.06
N ARG A 98 -8.61 6.11 -2.94
CA ARG A 98 -9.42 5.60 -4.05
C ARG A 98 -8.62 4.74 -5.05
N SER A 99 -7.29 4.87 -5.03
CA SER A 99 -6.44 4.19 -6.02
C SER A 99 -6.36 2.71 -5.65
N VAL A 100 -6.59 1.85 -6.66
CA VAL A 100 -6.69 0.37 -6.69
C VAL A 100 -6.66 -0.34 -5.36
#